data_AF-A0A1S8KFZ2-F1
#
_entry.id   AF-A0A1S8KFZ2-F1
#
_cell.length_a   1.000
_cell.length_b   1.000
_cell.length_c   1.000
_cell.angle_alpha   90.00
_cell.angle_beta   90.00
_cell.angle_gamma   90.00
#
_symmetry.space_group_name_H-M   'P 1'
#
loop_
_entity.id
_entity.type
_entity.pdbx_description
1 polymer ?
#
loop_
_entity_poly.entity_id
_entity_poly.type
_entity_poly.pdbx_seq_one_letter_code
_entity_poly.pdbx_strand_id
1 'polypeptide(L)'
;MKGGEKVGIFQKAVGYFTKKATVPLEEYFCKLQVDFVYRKFAIETCIDLIANAMSKAEFKSYEDGKNKKNDLYYRLNVAPNKKNNATEFRKKLIRRLIFYNEVLIVSPSNNSSEIFIADSWDVTEYALKDDVF
;
A
#
# COMPACT_ATOMS: atom_id res chain seq x y z
N MET A 1 2.62 -16.30 70.27
CA MET A 1 2.35 -16.61 68.84
C MET A 1 2.10 -15.30 68.08
N LYS A 2 3.10 -14.65 67.48
CA LYS A 2 2.92 -13.39 66.71
C LYS A 2 4.03 -13.09 65.67
N GLY A 3 4.75 -14.13 65.23
CA GLY A 3 5.93 -13.99 64.35
C GLY A 3 5.74 -14.45 62.89
N GLY A 4 4.77 -15.34 62.62
CA GLY A 4 4.62 -15.96 61.29
C GLY A 4 3.98 -15.08 60.21
N GLU A 5 3.02 -14.22 60.58
CA GLU A 5 2.31 -13.36 59.61
C GLU A 5 3.22 -12.31 58.96
N LYS A 6 4.13 -11.71 59.73
CA LYS A 6 5.03 -10.66 59.20
C LYS A 6 5.98 -11.22 58.14
N VAL A 7 6.47 -12.45 58.32
CA VAL A 7 7.36 -13.11 57.36
C VAL A 7 6.63 -13.41 56.05
N GLY A 8 5.37 -13.86 56.10
CA GLY A 8 4.57 -14.13 54.91
C GLY A 8 4.24 -12.88 54.07
N ILE A 9 4.03 -11.73 54.73
CA ILE A 9 3.79 -10.45 54.05
C ILE A 9 5.06 -9.94 53.36
N PHE A 10 6.21 -10.02 54.03
CA PHE A 10 7.50 -9.66 53.43
C PHE A 10 7.86 -10.58 52.25
N GLN A 11 7.61 -11.88 52.36
CA GLN A 11 7.88 -12.84 51.28
C GLN A 11 6.96 -12.63 50.08
N LYS A 12 5.69 -12.26 50.30
CA LYS A 12 4.78 -11.82 49.24
C LYS A 12 5.22 -10.52 48.60
N ALA A 13 5.66 -9.53 49.38
CA ALA A 13 6.15 -8.25 48.87
C ALA A 13 7.41 -8.43 48.02
N VAL A 14 8.36 -9.25 48.49
CA VAL A 14 9.58 -9.59 47.74
C VAL A 14 9.22 -10.37 46.47
N GLY A 15 8.33 -11.36 46.54
CA GLY A 15 7.85 -12.09 45.36
C GLY A 15 7.10 -11.23 44.34
N TYR A 16 6.42 -10.18 44.79
CA TYR A 16 5.77 -9.20 43.91
C TYR A 16 6.81 -8.28 43.24
N PHE A 17 7.86 -7.88 43.97
CA PHE A 17 8.96 -7.06 43.46
C PHE A 17 9.97 -7.83 42.59
N THR A 18 10.09 -9.14 42.76
CA THR A 18 11.03 -9.98 42.00
C THR A 18 10.42 -10.67 40.78
N LYS A 19 9.11 -10.56 40.55
CA LYS A 19 8.49 -10.94 39.27
C LYS A 19 8.88 -9.93 38.17
N LYS A 20 10.14 -9.96 37.74
CA LYS A 20 10.49 -9.51 36.39
C LYS A 20 9.79 -10.48 35.45
N ALA A 21 8.79 -9.99 34.72
CA ALA A 21 8.12 -10.75 33.67
C ALA A 21 9.10 -11.02 32.53
N THR A 22 9.86 -12.11 32.65
CA THR A 22 10.63 -12.67 31.53
C THR A 22 9.62 -13.33 30.60
N VAL A 23 9.35 -12.67 29.49
CA VAL A 23 8.51 -13.20 28.42
C VAL A 23 9.39 -14.15 27.59
N PRO A 24 8.93 -15.37 27.27
CA PRO A 24 9.62 -16.23 26.33
C PRO A 24 9.88 -15.49 25.00
N LEU A 25 11.05 -15.74 24.40
CA LEU A 25 11.46 -15.07 23.17
C LEU A 25 10.43 -15.30 22.05
N GLU A 26 9.83 -16.49 22.02
CA GLU A 26 8.80 -16.90 21.08
C GLU A 26 7.52 -16.05 21.21
N GLU A 27 7.09 -15.76 22.44
CA GLU A 27 5.92 -14.92 22.69
C GLU A 27 6.18 -13.46 22.28
N TYR A 28 7.40 -12.96 22.47
CA TYR A 28 7.80 -11.63 22.00
C TYR A 28 7.76 -11.53 20.47
N PHE A 29 8.35 -12.50 19.75
CA PHE A 29 8.28 -12.53 18.28
C PHE A 29 6.85 -12.67 17.78
N CYS A 30 6.03 -13.49 18.42
CA CYS A 30 4.63 -13.65 18.07
C CYS A 30 3.87 -12.31 18.18
N LYS A 31 4.03 -11.58 19.30
CA LYS A 31 3.42 -10.25 19.45
C LYS A 31 3.88 -9.27 18.36
N LEU A 32 5.17 -9.25 18.07
CA LEU A 32 5.74 -8.34 17.08
C LEU A 32 5.23 -8.65 15.65
N GLN A 33 5.14 -9.93 15.30
CA GLN A 33 4.58 -10.39 14.03
C GLN A 33 3.10 -10.03 13.91
N VAL A 34 2.32 -10.27 14.96
CA VAL A 34 0.89 -9.94 15.01
C VAL A 34 0.68 -8.43 14.82
N ASP A 35 1.41 -7.60 15.56
CA ASP A 35 1.35 -6.13 15.45
C ASP A 35 1.72 -5.65 14.04
N PHE A 36 2.78 -6.21 13.46
CA PHE A 36 3.19 -5.89 12.08
C PHE A 36 2.11 -6.27 11.07
N VAL A 37 1.54 -7.47 11.17
CA VAL A 37 0.48 -7.95 10.27
C VAL A 37 -0.77 -7.09 10.39
N TYR A 38 -1.20 -6.74 11.60
CA TYR A 38 -2.35 -5.86 11.81
C TYR A 38 -2.15 -4.47 11.18
N ARG A 39 -0.97 -3.86 11.39
CA ARG A 39 -0.66 -2.55 10.79
C ARG A 39 -0.62 -2.61 9.28
N LYS A 40 0.04 -3.63 8.71
CA LYS A 40 0.09 -3.84 7.27
C LYS A 40 -1.32 -4.04 6.71
N PHE A 41 -2.14 -4.86 7.35
CA PHE A 41 -3.51 -5.11 6.93
C PHE A 41 -4.39 -3.85 6.96
N ALA A 42 -4.23 -3.00 7.98
CA ALA A 42 -4.91 -1.71 8.06
C ALA A 42 -4.54 -0.79 6.88
N ILE A 43 -3.24 -0.69 6.55
CA ILE A 43 -2.76 0.09 5.40
C ILE A 43 -3.34 -0.46 4.09
N GLU A 44 -3.26 -1.78 3.88
CA GLU A 44 -3.79 -2.45 2.69
C GLU A 44 -5.30 -2.20 2.52
N THR A 45 -6.05 -2.24 3.62
CA THR A 45 -7.49 -1.96 3.63
C THR A 45 -7.80 -0.50 3.26
N CYS A 46 -7.04 0.46 3.81
CA CYS A 46 -7.18 1.87 3.44
C CYS A 46 -6.91 2.09 1.95
N ILE A 47 -5.86 1.46 1.43
CA ILE A 47 -5.51 1.53 0.00
C ILE A 47 -6.63 0.94 -0.85
N ASP A 48 -7.17 -0.22 -0.48
CA ASP A 48 -8.28 -0.85 -1.18
C ASP A 48 -9.53 0.03 -1.17
N LEU A 49 -9.84 0.69 -0.06
CA LEU A 49 -10.97 1.63 0.01
C LEU A 49 -10.79 2.81 -0.95
N ILE A 50 -9.61 3.44 -0.95
CA ILE A 50 -9.29 4.56 -1.84
C ILE A 50 -9.32 4.09 -3.30
N ALA A 51 -8.68 2.97 -3.59
CA ALA A 51 -8.61 2.41 -4.93
C ALA A 51 -9.99 2.04 -5.47
N ASN A 52 -10.87 1.46 -4.64
CA ASN A 52 -12.25 1.17 -5.01
C ASN A 52 -13.07 2.45 -5.26
N ALA A 53 -12.91 3.48 -4.43
CA ALA A 53 -13.61 4.75 -4.61
C ALA A 53 -13.20 5.44 -5.92
N MET A 54 -11.88 5.55 -6.16
CA MET A 54 -11.33 6.19 -7.35
C MET A 54 -11.56 5.36 -8.63
N SER A 55 -11.57 4.03 -8.55
CA SER A 55 -11.92 3.18 -9.69
C SER A 55 -13.37 3.27 -10.12
N LYS A 56 -14.26 3.93 -9.35
CA LYS A 56 -15.62 4.25 -9.78
C LYS A 56 -15.73 5.63 -10.43
N ALA A 57 -14.71 6.48 -10.27
CA ALA A 57 -14.70 7.79 -10.90
C ALA A 57 -14.49 7.65 -12.43
N GLU A 58 -15.15 8.53 -13.17
CA GLU A 58 -15.00 8.63 -14.63
C GLU A 58 -13.88 9.62 -14.97
N PHE A 59 -12.91 9.16 -15.75
CA PHE A 59 -11.89 10.02 -16.33
C PHE A 59 -12.48 10.76 -17.53
N LYS A 60 -12.46 12.09 -17.49
CA LYS A 60 -12.89 12.93 -18.61
C LYS A 60 -11.67 13.33 -19.43
N SER A 61 -11.74 13.17 -20.74
CA SER A 61 -10.74 13.75 -21.64
C SER A 61 -11.34 14.92 -22.41
N TYR A 62 -10.47 15.88 -22.71
CA TYR A 62 -10.80 17.12 -23.38
C TYR A 62 -9.87 17.30 -24.57
N GLU A 63 -10.45 17.61 -25.73
CA GLU A 63 -9.73 18.03 -26.93
C GLU A 63 -10.33 19.37 -27.36
N ASP A 64 -9.47 20.36 -27.61
CA ASP A 64 -9.88 21.74 -27.97
C ASP A 64 -10.93 22.34 -27.01
N GLY A 65 -10.76 22.09 -25.70
CA GLY A 65 -11.66 22.58 -24.65
C GLY A 65 -13.01 21.89 -24.58
N LYS A 66 -13.28 20.89 -25.43
CA LYS A 66 -14.53 20.13 -25.45
C LYS A 66 -14.33 18.73 -24.90
N ASN A 67 -15.28 18.27 -24.09
CA ASN A 67 -15.29 16.88 -23.62
C ASN A 67 -15.47 15.96 -24.82
N LYS A 68 -14.52 15.05 -25.04
CA LYS A 68 -14.55 14.14 -26.18
C LYS A 68 -14.11 12.77 -25.72
N LYS A 69 -14.94 11.75 -25.95
CA LYS A 69 -14.61 10.36 -25.63
C LYS A 69 -13.65 9.78 -26.66
N ASN A 70 -12.39 10.23 -26.58
CA ASN A 70 -11.29 9.75 -27.42
C ASN A 70 -10.79 8.38 -26.96
N ASP A 71 -9.71 7.89 -27.60
CA ASP A 71 -9.17 6.59 -27.27
C ASP A 71 -8.67 6.52 -25.82
N LEU A 72 -7.94 7.54 -25.34
CA LEU A 72 -7.50 7.60 -23.94
C LEU A 72 -8.66 7.50 -22.95
N TYR A 73 -9.79 8.15 -23.23
CA TYR A 73 -11.00 7.98 -22.43
C TYR A 73 -11.46 6.52 -22.39
N TYR A 74 -11.51 5.85 -23.53
CA TYR A 74 -11.89 4.44 -23.59
C TYR A 74 -10.91 3.57 -22.78
N ARG A 75 -9.61 3.81 -22.90
CA ARG A 75 -8.57 3.05 -22.20
C ARG A 75 -8.64 3.19 -20.68
N LEU A 76 -8.86 4.41 -20.20
CA LEU A 76 -8.92 4.70 -18.76
C LEU A 76 -10.25 4.31 -18.11
N ASN A 77 -11.34 4.21 -18.87
CA ASN A 77 -12.68 3.96 -18.33
C ASN A 77 -13.29 2.60 -18.68
N VAL A 78 -12.85 1.95 -19.76
CA VAL A 78 -13.41 0.68 -20.24
C VAL A 78 -12.35 -0.42 -20.19
N ALA A 79 -11.35 -0.34 -21.07
CA ALA A 79 -10.35 -1.41 -21.22
C ALA A 79 -8.98 -0.83 -21.64
N PRO A 80 -7.98 -0.82 -20.74
CA PRO A 80 -6.64 -0.30 -21.01
C PRO A 80 -5.88 -1.11 -22.06
N ASN A 81 -6.09 -2.42 -22.07
CA ASN A 81 -5.48 -3.36 -23.00
C ASN A 81 -6.39 -4.61 -23.11
N LYS A 82 -6.05 -5.55 -23.99
CA LYS A 82 -6.84 -6.79 -24.19
C LYS A 82 -6.91 -7.72 -22.96
N LYS A 83 -6.01 -7.59 -21.99
CA LYS A 83 -5.87 -8.53 -20.86
C LYS A 83 -6.56 -8.05 -19.59
N ASN A 84 -6.65 -6.74 -19.38
CA ASN A 84 -7.16 -6.14 -18.15
C ASN A 84 -8.34 -5.21 -18.42
N ASN A 85 -9.24 -5.11 -17.45
CA ASN A 85 -10.29 -4.08 -17.44
C ASN A 85 -9.78 -2.77 -16.80
N ALA A 86 -10.51 -1.67 -17.01
CA ALA A 86 -10.14 -0.36 -16.46
C ALA A 86 -10.10 -0.34 -14.92
N THR A 87 -10.98 -1.09 -14.24
CA THR A 87 -11.03 -1.14 -12.78
C THR A 87 -9.74 -1.71 -12.19
N GLU A 88 -9.26 -2.83 -12.71
CA GLU A 88 -8.01 -3.48 -12.29
C GLU A 88 -6.81 -2.58 -12.56
N PHE A 89 -6.74 -1.98 -13.75
CA PHE A 89 -5.67 -1.07 -14.11
C PHE A 89 -5.63 0.16 -13.20
N ARG A 90 -6.79 0.78 -12.94
CA ARG A 90 -6.88 1.92 -12.02
C ARG A 90 -6.51 1.53 -10.59
N LYS A 91 -6.93 0.37 -10.11
CA LYS A 91 -6.49 -0.14 -8.80
C LYS A 91 -4.98 -0.30 -8.73
N LYS A 92 -4.36 -0.91 -9.75
CA LYS A 92 -2.89 -1.05 -9.83
C LYS A 92 -2.21 0.32 -9.88
N LEU A 93 -2.74 1.25 -10.67
CA LEU A 93 -2.24 2.63 -10.79
C LEU A 93 -2.22 3.35 -9.43
N ILE A 94 -3.37 3.39 -8.76
CA ILE A 94 -3.55 4.08 -7.47
C ILE A 94 -2.70 3.44 -6.38
N ARG A 95 -2.67 2.11 -6.34
CA ARG A 95 -1.83 1.38 -5.39
C ARG A 95 -0.36 1.78 -5.54
N ARG A 96 0.16 1.83 -6.78
CA ARG A 96 1.56 2.23 -7.01
C ARG A 96 1.82 3.69 -6.64
N LEU A 97 0.91 4.59 -6.97
CA LEU A 97 0.99 5.98 -6.55
C LEU A 97 1.02 6.12 -5.02
N ILE A 98 0.25 5.33 -4.26
CA ILE A 98 0.26 5.41 -2.80
C ILE A 98 1.57 4.85 -2.21
N PHE A 99 2.12 3.76 -2.75
CA PHE A 99 3.32 3.12 -2.20
C PHE A 99 4.64 3.75 -2.64
N TYR A 100 4.75 4.08 -3.92
CA TYR A 100 5.99 4.54 -4.53
C TYR A 100 5.97 6.03 -4.87
N ASN A 101 4.79 6.66 -4.80
CA ASN A 101 4.59 8.05 -5.21
C ASN A 101 4.87 8.31 -6.70
N GLU A 102 5.04 7.25 -7.50
CA GLU A 102 5.32 7.29 -8.92
C GLU A 102 4.74 6.07 -9.65
N VAL A 103 4.48 6.24 -10.94
CA VAL A 103 4.00 5.17 -11.81
C VAL A 103 4.28 5.52 -13.27
N LEU A 104 4.88 4.57 -14.01
CA LEU A 104 5.08 4.70 -15.44
C LEU A 104 4.01 3.93 -16.21
N ILE A 105 3.27 4.66 -17.05
CA ILE A 105 2.32 4.08 -18.02
C ILE A 105 2.99 4.08 -19.39
N VAL A 106 3.07 2.91 -20.02
CA VAL A 106 3.71 2.72 -21.32
C VAL A 106 2.72 2.17 -22.33
N SER A 107 2.95 2.51 -23.60
CA SER A 107 2.27 1.90 -24.74
C SER A 107 3.26 1.04 -25.53
N PRO A 108 2.86 -0.15 -26.01
CA PRO A 108 3.78 -1.11 -26.62
C PRO A 108 4.28 -0.68 -28.01
N SER A 109 3.62 0.29 -28.64
CA SER A 109 3.97 0.81 -29.96
C SER A 109 3.29 2.16 -30.19
N ASN A 110 3.89 3.02 -31.02
CA ASN A 110 3.34 4.34 -31.39
C ASN A 110 1.97 4.27 -32.09
N ASN A 111 1.63 3.12 -32.70
CA ASN A 111 0.36 2.91 -33.38
C ASN A 111 -0.69 2.22 -32.49
N SER A 112 -0.31 1.82 -31.28
CA SER A 112 -1.22 1.19 -30.33
C SER A 112 -1.65 2.20 -29.29
N SER A 113 -2.94 2.24 -29.04
CA SER A 113 -3.50 3.01 -27.95
C SER A 113 -3.63 2.22 -26.64
N GLU A 114 -3.18 0.96 -26.63
CA GLU A 114 -3.16 0.17 -25.40
C GLU A 114 -2.14 0.74 -24.41
N ILE A 115 -2.49 0.66 -23.13
CA ILE A 115 -1.68 1.16 -22.02
C ILE A 115 -1.41 0.05 -21.00
N PHE A 116 -0.20 0.06 -20.45
CA PHE A 116 0.31 -0.89 -19.47
C PHE A 116 1.04 -0.14 -18.36
N ILE A 117 0.99 -0.65 -17.14
CA ILE A 117 1.80 -0.14 -16.02
C ILE A 117 3.08 -0.96 -15.96
N ALA A 118 4.24 -0.32 -16.19
CA ALA A 118 5.55 -0.98 -16.12
C ALA A 118 5.83 -1.44 -14.70
N ASP A 119 6.32 -2.66 -14.47
CA ASP A 119 6.58 -3.15 -13.10
C ASP A 119 7.80 -2.47 -12.45
N SER A 120 8.77 -2.05 -13.26
CA SER A 120 9.94 -1.25 -12.88
C SER A 120 10.46 -0.49 -14.10
N TRP A 121 11.22 0.57 -13.88
CA TRP A 121 11.96 1.33 -14.90
C TRP A 121 13.17 1.99 -14.23
N ASP A 122 14.15 2.40 -15.03
CA ASP A 122 15.34 3.11 -14.57
C ASP A 122 15.29 4.54 -15.13
N VAL A 123 15.62 5.53 -14.31
CA VAL A 123 15.63 6.93 -14.73
C VAL A 123 17.07 7.37 -15.01
N THR A 124 17.31 7.86 -16.23
CA THR A 124 18.56 8.53 -16.56
C THR A 124 18.31 10.03 -16.66
N GLU A 125 18.76 10.76 -15.63
CA GLU A 125 18.59 12.21 -15.53
C GLU A 125 19.59 12.96 -16.42
N TYR A 126 19.12 13.96 -17.15
CA TYR A 126 19.97 14.81 -17.98
C TYR A 126 19.79 16.29 -17.63
N ALA A 127 20.89 17.02 -17.42
CA ALA A 127 20.82 18.44 -17.06
C ALA A 127 20.34 19.36 -18.22
N LEU A 128 20.53 18.93 -19.47
CA LEU A 128 20.28 19.74 -20.67
C LEU A 128 19.28 19.09 -21.65
N LYS A 129 18.74 17.91 -21.30
CA LYS A 129 17.81 17.14 -22.12
C LYS A 129 16.74 16.55 -21.22
N ASP A 130 15.64 16.10 -21.82
CA ASP A 130 14.59 15.41 -21.07
C ASP A 130 15.12 14.08 -20.51
N ASP A 131 14.64 13.74 -19.31
CA ASP A 131 14.96 12.49 -18.66
C ASP A 131 14.41 11.30 -19.45
N VAL A 132 15.16 10.20 -19.43
CA VAL A 132 14.77 8.96 -20.09
C VAL A 132 14.34 7.95 -19.03
N PHE A 133 13.16 7.37 -19.25
CA PHE A 133 12.49 6.38 -18.39
C PHE A 133 12.40 5.02 -19.11
#